data_AF-Q5ZHK5-F1
#
_entry.id   AF-Q5ZHK5-F1
#
_cell.length_a   1.000
_cell.length_b   1.000
_cell.length_c   1.000
_cell.angle_alpha   90.00
_cell.angle_beta   90.00
_cell.angle_gamma   90.00
#
_symmetry.space_group_name_H-M   'P 1'
#
loop_
_entity.id
_entity.type
_entity.pdbx_description
1 polymer ?
#
loop_
_entity_poly.entity_id
_entity_poly.type
_entity_poly.pdbx_seq_one_letter_code
_entity_poly.pdbx_strand_id
1 'polypeptide(L)'
;MAAADGGRELDGLQGRAEDGLLNRFVQLPGRPHTAGQRSPPARSGHRCVADNANLYVFGGYNPDYDESGGPENEDYPLFRELWRYNFATDTWHQMGTEGYMPRELASMSLVLHGNNLLVFGGTGIPFGESNGNDVHVCNVKYK
;
A
#
# COMPACT_ATOMS: atom_id res chain seq x y z
N MET A 1 -16.34 -34.18 34.70
CA MET A 1 -15.18 -34.15 33.79
C MET A 1 -15.58 -33.32 32.59
N ALA A 2 -15.13 -32.06 32.56
CA ALA A 2 -15.42 -31.12 31.50
C ALA A 2 -14.56 -31.44 30.27
N ALA A 3 -15.17 -31.36 29.10
CA ALA A 3 -14.56 -31.55 27.80
C ALA A 3 -13.55 -30.44 27.50
N ALA A 4 -12.47 -30.81 26.80
CA ALA A 4 -11.47 -29.91 26.27
C ALA A 4 -12.08 -29.04 25.16
N ASP A 5 -11.94 -27.72 25.28
CA ASP A 5 -12.27 -26.78 24.21
C ASP A 5 -11.01 -26.57 23.36
N GLY A 6 -11.12 -26.98 22.10
CA GLY A 6 -10.06 -26.97 21.11
C GLY A 6 -9.76 -25.55 20.66
N GLY A 7 -8.47 -25.25 20.54
CA GLY A 7 -7.99 -24.02 19.93
C GLY A 7 -8.59 -23.84 18.54
N ARG A 8 -9.23 -22.70 18.32
CA ARG A 8 -9.74 -22.31 17.00
C ARG A 8 -8.56 -21.98 16.10
N GLU A 9 -8.42 -22.82 15.09
CA GLU A 9 -7.47 -22.75 13.98
C GLU A 9 -7.78 -21.56 13.05
N LEU A 10 -6.73 -21.00 12.47
CA LEU A 10 -6.70 -19.73 11.74
C LEU A 10 -7.10 -19.94 10.27
N ASP A 11 -8.39 -20.11 9.98
CA ASP A 11 -8.91 -20.42 8.63
C ASP A 11 -8.92 -19.24 7.62
N GLY A 12 -8.26 -18.12 7.91
CA GLY A 12 -8.30 -16.91 7.06
C GLY A 12 -7.23 -16.82 5.96
N LEU A 13 -6.17 -17.63 6.03
CA LEU A 13 -5.03 -17.59 5.10
C LEU A 13 -4.68 -18.96 4.50
N GLN A 14 -5.46 -20.00 4.83
CA GLN A 14 -5.27 -21.36 4.37
C GLN A 14 -5.82 -21.55 2.94
N GLY A 15 -5.23 -20.83 1.99
CA GLY A 15 -5.61 -20.94 0.58
C GLY A 15 -4.43 -20.66 -0.34
N ARG A 16 -3.83 -21.75 -0.84
CA ARG A 16 -2.93 -21.84 -2.03
C ARG A 16 -1.42 -21.79 -1.81
N ALA A 17 -0.93 -22.65 -0.93
CA ALA A 17 0.36 -23.32 -1.15
C ALA A 17 0.12 -24.83 -1.28
N GLU A 18 -0.79 -25.23 -2.16
CA GLU A 18 -0.87 -26.62 -2.63
C GLU A 18 -0.19 -26.69 -4.00
N ASP A 19 0.70 -27.66 -4.13
CA ASP A 19 1.60 -27.97 -5.24
C ASP A 19 2.79 -27.01 -5.41
N GLY A 20 3.99 -27.58 -5.47
CA GLY A 20 5.30 -26.93 -5.62
C GLY A 20 5.52 -26.14 -6.92
N LEU A 21 4.60 -25.26 -7.26
CA LEU A 21 4.62 -24.37 -8.41
C LEU A 21 5.40 -23.09 -8.07
N LEU A 22 6.73 -23.19 -8.06
CA LEU A 22 7.60 -22.01 -8.06
C LEU A 22 7.30 -21.14 -9.28
N ASN A 23 7.20 -19.82 -9.08
CA ASN A 23 7.08 -18.78 -10.12
C ASN A 23 5.78 -18.77 -10.96
N ARG A 24 4.64 -19.24 -10.43
CA ARG A 24 3.34 -19.06 -11.10
C ARG A 24 2.63 -17.80 -10.61
N PHE A 25 2.26 -16.91 -11.53
CA PHE A 25 1.31 -15.83 -11.22
C PHE A 25 -0.09 -16.44 -11.04
N VAL A 26 -0.64 -16.24 -9.85
CA VAL A 26 -2.02 -16.62 -9.52
C VAL A 26 -2.75 -15.36 -9.08
N GLN A 27 -3.83 -15.04 -9.78
CA GLN A 27 -4.75 -14.01 -9.30
C GLN A 27 -5.52 -14.58 -8.11
N LEU A 28 -5.45 -13.89 -6.97
CA LEU A 28 -6.26 -14.26 -5.80
C LEU A 28 -7.75 -14.02 -6.11
N PRO A 29 -8.64 -14.92 -5.68
CA PRO A 29 -10.07 -14.74 -5.89
C PRO A 29 -10.57 -13.57 -5.03
N GLY A 30 -11.14 -12.56 -5.69
CA GLY A 30 -11.56 -11.31 -5.04
C GLY A 30 -10.40 -10.31 -4.87
N ARG A 31 -10.72 -9.01 -4.79
CA ARG A 31 -9.73 -8.07 -4.23
C ARG A 31 -9.67 -8.37 -2.72
N PRO A 32 -8.52 -8.24 -2.05
CA PRO A 32 -8.46 -8.28 -0.59
C PRO A 32 -9.24 -7.09 -0.03
N HIS A 33 -10.54 -7.27 0.20
CA HIS A 33 -11.43 -6.28 0.80
C HIS A 33 -12.65 -7.00 1.37
N THR A 34 -12.83 -6.88 2.68
CA THR A 34 -14.10 -7.17 3.34
C THR A 34 -15.17 -6.18 2.83
N ALA A 35 -16.42 -6.63 2.68
CA ALA A 35 -17.51 -5.76 2.25
C ALA A 35 -17.60 -4.50 3.14
N GLY A 36 -17.53 -3.31 2.51
CA GLY A 36 -17.58 -2.01 3.20
C GLY A 36 -16.22 -1.41 3.57
N GLN A 37 -15.11 -2.11 3.33
CA GLN A 37 -13.77 -1.62 3.65
C GLN A 37 -13.10 -0.96 2.42
N ARG A 38 -12.58 0.26 2.58
CA ARG A 38 -11.87 0.97 1.51
C ARG A 38 -10.53 0.31 1.19
N SER A 39 -10.16 0.30 -0.08
CA SER A 39 -8.87 -0.19 -0.59
C SER A 39 -8.25 0.86 -1.51
N PRO A 40 -6.92 0.86 -1.72
CA PRO A 40 -6.29 1.81 -2.62
C PRO A 40 -6.87 1.68 -4.04
N PRO A 41 -7.23 2.80 -4.70
CA PRO A 41 -7.57 2.82 -6.11
C PRO A 41 -6.50 2.19 -7.00
N ALA A 42 -6.91 1.71 -8.18
CA ALA A 42 -5.99 1.27 -9.23
C ALA A 42 -5.01 2.39 -9.57
N ARG A 43 -3.72 2.07 -9.68
CA ARG A 43 -2.64 3.05 -9.84
C ARG A 43 -1.38 2.43 -10.46
N SER A 44 -0.61 3.21 -11.18
CA SER A 44 0.71 2.84 -11.71
C SER A 44 1.82 3.73 -11.12
N GLY A 45 3.09 3.33 -11.27
CA GLY A 45 4.23 4.10 -10.77
C GLY A 45 4.35 4.20 -9.23
N HIS A 46 3.43 3.58 -8.48
CA HIS A 46 3.49 3.48 -7.03
C HIS A 46 4.67 2.62 -6.58
N ARG A 47 5.08 2.77 -5.33
CA ARG A 47 6.05 1.88 -4.71
C ARG A 47 5.44 1.17 -3.52
N CYS A 48 5.97 -0.01 -3.26
CA CYS A 48 5.58 -0.81 -2.12
C CYS A 48 6.79 -1.40 -1.42
N VAL A 49 6.64 -1.60 -0.12
CA VAL A 49 7.59 -2.30 0.76
C VAL A 49 6.78 -3.08 1.79
N ALA A 50 7.35 -4.13 2.35
CA ALA A 50 6.68 -4.94 3.35
C ALA A 50 7.56 -5.16 4.58
N ASP A 51 6.92 -5.25 5.75
CA ASP A 51 7.49 -5.95 6.90
C ASP A 51 6.85 -7.33 7.03
N ASN A 52 7.06 -8.01 8.16
CA ASN A 52 6.52 -9.36 8.38
C ASN A 52 4.99 -9.41 8.50
N ALA A 53 4.34 -8.28 8.80
CA ALA A 53 2.91 -8.22 9.11
C ALA A 53 2.12 -7.38 8.10
N ASN A 54 2.76 -6.46 7.38
CA ASN A 54 2.09 -5.48 6.54
C ASN A 54 2.83 -5.22 5.23
N LEU A 55 2.04 -4.98 4.18
CA LEU A 55 2.46 -4.34 2.94
C LEU A 55 2.09 -2.86 3.00
N TYR A 56 3.05 -1.99 2.71
CA TYR A 56 2.86 -0.55 2.58
C TYR A 56 2.88 -0.17 1.10
N VAL A 57 1.92 0.64 0.68
CA VAL A 57 1.80 1.17 -0.69
C VAL A 57 1.76 2.68 -0.62
N PHE A 58 2.67 3.34 -1.33
CA PHE A 58 2.80 4.80 -1.33
C PHE A 58 2.86 5.35 -2.74
N GLY A 59 2.18 6.47 -2.94
CA GLY A 59 2.19 7.17 -4.22
C GLY A 59 1.41 6.44 -5.31
N GLY A 60 1.83 6.72 -6.54
CA GLY A 60 1.27 6.28 -7.79
C GLY A 60 0.51 7.39 -8.50
N TYR A 61 0.08 7.08 -9.71
CA TYR A 61 -0.77 7.95 -10.50
C TYR A 61 -1.89 7.16 -11.16
N ASN A 62 -3.02 7.82 -11.41
CA ASN A 62 -4.09 7.33 -12.27
C ASN A 62 -4.93 8.52 -12.79
N PRO A 63 -4.81 8.90 -14.07
CA PRO A 63 -5.63 9.97 -14.63
C PRO A 63 -7.09 9.58 -14.81
N ASP A 64 -7.42 8.29 -14.88
CA ASP A 64 -8.80 7.81 -15.06
C ASP A 64 -9.56 7.70 -13.72
N TYR A 65 -8.97 8.16 -12.61
CA TYR A 65 -9.58 8.04 -11.28
C TYR A 65 -10.44 9.25 -10.93
N ASP A 66 -11.69 9.23 -11.39
CA ASP A 66 -12.66 10.32 -11.21
C ASP A 66 -12.96 10.67 -9.73
N GLU A 67 -12.99 9.67 -8.84
CA GLU A 67 -13.32 9.86 -7.42
C GLU A 67 -12.29 10.69 -6.64
N SER A 68 -11.10 10.93 -7.20
CA SER A 68 -10.13 11.85 -6.61
C SER A 68 -10.53 13.32 -6.76
N GLY A 69 -11.63 13.65 -7.44
CA GLY A 69 -12.06 15.04 -7.65
C GLY A 69 -11.50 15.67 -8.93
N GLY A 70 -10.82 14.87 -9.76
CA GLY A 70 -10.32 15.30 -11.06
C GLY A 70 -9.32 16.47 -10.96
N PRO A 71 -9.17 17.27 -12.03
CA PRO A 71 -8.18 18.35 -12.11
C PRO A 71 -8.31 19.46 -11.05
N GLU A 72 -9.43 19.53 -10.32
CA GLU A 72 -9.62 20.49 -9.23
C GLU A 72 -8.92 20.06 -7.93
N ASN A 73 -8.61 18.77 -7.78
CA ASN A 73 -7.78 18.28 -6.69
C ASN A 73 -6.31 18.57 -6.99
N GLU A 74 -5.63 19.27 -6.08
CA GLU A 74 -4.21 19.62 -6.19
C GLU A 74 -3.27 18.41 -6.30
N ASP A 75 -3.71 17.25 -5.80
CA ASP A 75 -2.96 16.01 -5.89
C ASP A 75 -3.22 15.25 -7.19
N TYR A 76 -4.30 15.51 -7.91
CA TYR A 76 -4.62 14.79 -9.15
C TYR A 76 -3.56 15.02 -10.23
N PRO A 77 -3.20 13.99 -11.04
CA PRO A 77 -3.61 12.59 -10.98
C PRO A 77 -2.74 11.69 -10.08
N LEU A 78 -1.95 12.27 -9.17
CA LEU A 78 -1.08 11.56 -8.24
C LEU A 78 -1.81 11.18 -6.95
N PHE A 79 -1.35 10.14 -6.28
CA PHE A 79 -1.92 9.69 -5.01
C PHE A 79 -1.03 10.09 -3.83
N ARG A 80 -1.38 11.18 -3.13
CA ARG A 80 -0.68 11.62 -1.90
C ARG A 80 -1.22 10.91 -0.66
N GLU A 81 -1.01 9.59 -0.61
CA GLU A 81 -1.53 8.76 0.47
C GLU A 81 -0.65 7.54 0.72
N LEU A 82 -0.63 7.10 1.98
CA LEU A 82 0.03 5.89 2.43
C LEU A 82 -1.02 4.85 2.81
N TRP A 83 -0.99 3.70 2.16
CA TRP A 83 -1.85 2.57 2.48
C TRP A 83 -1.07 1.46 3.17
N ARG A 84 -1.72 0.78 4.11
CA ARG A 84 -1.21 -0.40 4.79
C ARG A 84 -2.20 -1.55 4.61
N TYR A 85 -1.73 -2.65 4.04
CA TYR A 85 -2.43 -3.92 4.02
C TYR A 85 -1.86 -4.83 5.08
N ASN A 86 -2.69 -5.33 5.98
CA ASN A 86 -2.26 -6.25 7.03
C ASN A 86 -2.53 -7.70 6.60
N PHE A 87 -1.48 -8.52 6.55
CA PHE A 87 -1.56 -9.89 6.04
C PHE A 87 -2.46 -10.78 6.87
N ALA A 88 -2.40 -10.66 8.20
CA ALA A 88 -3.13 -11.54 9.12
C ALA A 88 -4.65 -11.31 9.09
N THR A 89 -5.06 -10.07 8.86
CA THR A 89 -6.49 -9.67 8.86
C THR A 89 -7.08 -9.57 7.46
N ASP A 90 -6.27 -9.63 6.40
CA ASP A 90 -6.70 -9.41 5.01
C ASP A 90 -7.42 -8.06 4.83
N THR A 91 -6.84 -7.00 5.40
CA THR A 91 -7.48 -5.68 5.40
C THR A 91 -6.57 -4.53 5.03
N TRP A 92 -7.13 -3.60 4.24
CA TRP A 92 -6.51 -2.31 3.94
C TRP A 92 -6.89 -1.24 4.97
N HIS A 93 -5.92 -0.37 5.23
CA HIS A 93 -6.06 0.81 6.06
C HIS A 93 -5.30 1.96 5.41
N GLN A 94 -5.99 3.08 5.15
CA GLN A 94 -5.33 4.32 4.77
C GLN A 94 -4.72 4.93 6.02
N MET A 95 -3.41 5.13 6.02
CA MET A 95 -2.68 5.67 7.17
C MET A 95 -2.77 7.19 7.19
N GLY A 96 -3.24 7.73 8.32
CA GLY A 96 -3.05 9.13 8.65
C GLY A 96 -1.56 9.44 8.75
N THR A 97 -1.16 10.56 8.17
CA THR A 97 0.23 11.00 8.05
C THR A 97 0.25 12.50 8.24
N GLU A 98 1.31 12.99 8.88
CA GLU A 98 1.46 14.41 9.24
C GLU A 98 2.76 14.97 8.64
N GLY A 99 2.84 16.30 8.61
CA GLY A 99 3.98 17.01 8.06
C GLY A 99 3.96 17.12 6.54
N TYR A 100 5.13 17.40 5.95
CA TYR A 100 5.25 17.64 4.52
C TYR A 100 5.49 16.34 3.75
N MET A 101 4.55 15.95 2.92
CA MET A 101 4.70 14.82 2.01
C MET A 101 5.45 15.20 0.72
N PRO A 102 6.19 14.24 0.11
CA PRO A 102 6.77 14.42 -1.22
C PRO A 102 5.71 14.83 -2.25
N ARG A 103 6.07 15.66 -3.23
CA ARG A 103 5.17 15.99 -4.36
C ARG A 103 5.38 15.04 -5.54
N GLU A 104 6.54 14.43 -5.62
CA GLU A 104 7.00 13.58 -6.70
C GLU A 104 6.58 12.13 -6.47
N LEU A 105 5.27 11.91 -6.59
CA LEU A 105 4.56 10.73 -6.13
C LEU A 105 4.42 9.62 -7.18
N ALA A 106 5.19 9.63 -8.27
CA ALA A 106 5.36 8.48 -9.15
C ALA A 106 6.84 8.11 -9.32
N SER A 107 7.15 6.84 -9.58
CA SER A 107 8.50 6.35 -9.93
C SER A 107 9.62 6.57 -8.89
N MET A 108 9.30 7.07 -7.68
CA MET A 108 10.24 7.26 -6.55
C MET A 108 10.94 5.96 -6.12
N SER A 109 11.93 6.03 -5.23
CA SER A 109 12.39 4.84 -4.48
C SER A 109 11.74 4.80 -3.10
N LEU A 110 11.41 3.59 -2.62
CA LEU A 110 10.85 3.37 -1.28
C LEU A 110 11.56 2.21 -0.61
N VAL A 111 12.06 2.43 0.61
CA VAL A 111 12.69 1.40 1.43
C VAL A 111 12.14 1.47 2.85
N LEU A 112 11.91 0.31 3.48
CA LEU A 112 11.62 0.22 4.90
C LEU A 112 12.90 -0.15 5.67
N HIS A 113 13.30 0.69 6.61
CA HIS A 113 14.41 0.42 7.52
C HIS A 113 13.96 0.58 8.98
N GLY A 114 13.88 -0.54 9.69
CA GLY A 114 13.24 -0.59 11.01
C GLY A 114 11.77 -0.20 10.89
N ASN A 115 11.38 0.92 11.49
CA ASN A 115 10.02 1.46 11.38
C ASN A 115 9.94 2.69 10.45
N ASN A 116 11.01 3.02 9.73
CA ASN A 116 11.10 4.22 8.92
C ASN A 116 10.99 3.87 7.44
N LEU A 117 9.97 4.40 6.77
CA LEU A 117 9.92 4.48 5.32
C LEU A 117 10.82 5.61 4.85
N LEU A 118 11.83 5.28 4.07
CA LEU A 118 12.66 6.25 3.35
C LEU A 118 12.16 6.35 1.92
N VAL A 119 11.79 7.56 1.51
CA VAL A 119 11.37 7.89 0.14
C VAL A 119 12.44 8.75 -0.49
N PHE A 120 12.92 8.39 -1.67
CA PHE A 120 13.90 9.19 -2.40
C PHE A 120 13.45 9.48 -3.83
N GLY A 121 13.51 10.76 -4.18
CA GLY A 121 13.20 11.29 -5.51
C GLY A 121 11.81 10.92 -6.03
N GLY A 122 11.71 10.77 -7.34
CA GLY A 122 10.47 10.47 -8.05
C GLY A 122 10.13 11.54 -9.08
N THR A 123 8.94 11.44 -9.65
CA THR A 123 8.40 12.36 -10.63
C THR A 123 7.02 12.87 -10.19
N GLY A 124 6.85 14.19 -10.23
CA GLY A 124 5.57 14.88 -10.07
C GLY A 124 4.90 15.15 -11.42
N ILE A 125 3.95 16.08 -11.44
CA ILE A 125 3.26 16.52 -12.66
C ILE A 125 3.67 17.98 -12.96
N PRO A 126 3.94 18.34 -14.23
CA PRO A 126 4.00 17.48 -15.43
C PRO A 126 5.15 16.45 -15.40
N PHE A 127 4.89 15.25 -15.92
CA PHE A 127 5.88 14.18 -15.96
C PHE A 127 7.08 14.57 -16.83
N GLY A 128 8.29 14.24 -16.36
CA GLY A 128 9.55 14.56 -17.04
C GLY A 128 10.08 15.97 -16.74
N GLU A 129 9.24 16.87 -16.24
CA GLU A 129 9.61 18.24 -15.88
C GLU A 129 9.72 18.43 -14.37
N SER A 130 8.80 17.83 -13.62
CA SER A 130 8.80 17.84 -12.16
C SER A 130 9.47 16.58 -11.64
N ASN A 131 10.76 16.65 -11.28
CA ASN A 131 11.51 15.55 -10.69
C ASN A 131 12.16 16.00 -9.39
N GLY A 132 12.19 15.09 -8.42
CA GLY A 132 12.72 15.34 -7.09
C GLY A 132 13.98 14.52 -6.84
N ASN A 133 14.86 15.05 -6.00
CA ASN A 133 16.02 14.35 -5.46
C ASN A 133 16.09 14.43 -3.92
N ASP A 134 15.00 14.84 -3.28
CA ASP A 134 14.90 14.91 -1.83
C ASP A 134 14.69 13.53 -1.20
N VAL A 135 15.10 13.41 0.06
CA VAL A 135 14.86 12.24 0.90
C VAL A 135 13.83 12.60 1.97
N HIS A 136 12.74 11.83 2.04
CA HIS A 136 11.72 11.96 3.07
C HIS A 136 11.72 10.72 3.95
N VAL A 137 11.38 10.90 5.22
CA VAL A 137 11.27 9.81 6.20
C VAL A 137 9.90 9.84 6.85
N CYS A 138 9.20 8.71 6.85
CA CYS A 138 7.93 8.53 7.55
C CYS A 138 8.05 7.33 8.51
N ASN A 139 7.83 7.56 9.81
CA ASN A 139 7.80 6.46 10.77
C ASN A 139 6.41 5.80 10.78
N VAL A 140 6.34 4.52 10.44
CA VAL A 140 5.07 3.76 10.31
C VAL A 140 4.59 3.10 11.60
N LYS A 141 5.34 3.27 12.70
CA LYS A 141 4.91 2.87 14.05
C LYS A 141 4.76 4.12 14.91
N TYR A 142 3.68 4.85 14.70
CA TYR A 142 3.23 5.81 15.71
C TYR A 142 2.71 5.04 16.93
N LYS A 143 3.07 5.53 18.13
CA LYS A 143 2.52 5.06 19.41
C LYS A 143 1.19 5.72 19.68
#